data_AF-A0A9P5TQ17-F1
#
_entry.id   AF-A0A9P5TQ17-F1
#
_cell.length_a   1.000
_cell.length_b   1.000
_cell.length_c   1.000
_cell.angle_alpha   90.00
_cell.angle_beta   90.00
_cell.angle_gamma   90.00
#
_symmetry.space_group_name_H-M   'P 1'
#
loop_
_entity.id
_entity.type
_entity.pdbx_description
1 polymer ?
#
loop_
_entity_poly.entity_id
_entity_poly.type
_entity_poly.pdbx_seq_one_letter_code
_entity_poly.pdbx_strand_id
1 'polypeptide(L)'
;MFTLGNGFPLWDPTGSISRPEIRLREGIRIGDVGLVSRRGDFTFYFNIFLSKTDPYQHLCPPEHEPLLPALDPSEVDIDQKHFRPGTTLVSNGISVSRLSESPMYDLFFLSFSDLIFTTKAREGGIVVLPDGASREDLASTSRLLPYVRKHALEWYLFINEGGTNEPHPNGTLYLVTGCDRAKDWALAVTPQEIEKTGRTTKIRYQQVNRQPWDENPAFSTKRASDKVPHIESCPIFIRGMRIAIDMRSWTKHILKNEPPQYVPHFNLLRTPILGIQADLLTTLEQWRNYPENFQPVITKARFITLYMFVFEQCIHRSYFIL
;
A
#
# COMPACT_ATOMS: atom_id res chain seq x y z
N MET A 1 7.20 -4.43 3.92
CA MET A 1 6.04 -5.28 3.60
C MET A 1 5.93 -5.61 2.11
N PHE A 2 6.08 -4.66 1.19
CA PHE A 2 6.00 -4.93 -0.27
C PHE A 2 6.92 -6.04 -0.78
N THR A 3 8.10 -6.18 -0.18
CA THR A 3 9.09 -7.20 -0.53
C THR A 3 8.60 -8.64 -0.33
N LEU A 4 7.48 -8.84 0.40
CA LEU A 4 6.90 -10.16 0.62
C LEU A 4 6.03 -10.65 -0.56
N GLY A 5 5.73 -9.80 -1.55
CA GLY A 5 5.03 -10.21 -2.77
C GLY A 5 3.52 -10.43 -2.63
N ASN A 6 2.90 -10.08 -1.52
CA ASN A 6 1.45 -10.29 -1.29
C ASN A 6 0.55 -9.18 -1.86
N GLY A 7 1.14 -8.12 -2.42
CA GLY A 7 0.43 -6.92 -2.88
C GLY A 7 0.65 -5.72 -1.96
N PHE A 8 -0.27 -4.77 -2.02
CA PHE A 8 -0.28 -3.57 -1.17
C PHE A 8 -0.91 -3.90 0.19
N PRO A 9 -0.19 -3.80 1.32
CA PRO A 9 -0.76 -3.97 2.65
C PRO A 9 -1.66 -2.79 3.02
N LEU A 10 -2.88 -3.05 3.47
CA LEU A 10 -3.77 -2.00 3.95
C LEU A 10 -3.51 -1.72 5.43
N TRP A 11 -3.30 -0.46 5.78
CA TRP A 11 -3.20 -0.02 7.17
C TRP A 11 -4.58 0.01 7.85
N ASP A 12 -5.63 0.23 7.06
CA ASP A 12 -7.02 0.14 7.49
C ASP A 12 -7.81 -0.86 6.63
N PRO A 13 -7.68 -2.18 6.89
CA PRO A 13 -8.44 -3.21 6.19
C PRO A 13 -9.96 -3.02 6.26
N THR A 14 -10.48 -2.46 7.35
CA THR A 14 -11.92 -2.20 7.53
C THR A 14 -12.38 -0.98 6.71
N GLY A 15 -11.51 0.03 6.58
CA GLY A 15 -11.82 1.28 5.91
C GLY A 15 -12.87 2.12 6.65
N SER A 16 -13.40 3.16 5.98
CA SER A 16 -14.42 4.02 6.59
C SER A 16 -15.75 3.30 6.80
N ILE A 17 -16.25 3.34 8.05
CA ILE A 17 -17.57 2.84 8.42
C ILE A 17 -18.73 3.70 7.90
N SER A 18 -18.45 4.87 7.33
CA SER A 18 -19.47 5.76 6.75
C SER A 18 -19.96 5.33 5.36
N ARG A 19 -19.56 4.14 4.90
CA ARG A 19 -19.92 3.59 3.58
C ARG A 19 -21.34 3.01 3.61
N PRO A 20 -22.03 2.93 2.46
CA PRO A 20 -23.28 2.17 2.36
C PRO A 20 -23.12 0.75 2.92
N GLU A 21 -24.16 0.24 3.59
CA GLU A 21 -24.11 -1.04 4.32
C GLU A 21 -23.65 -2.20 3.44
N ILE A 22 -24.11 -2.24 2.19
CA ILE A 22 -23.69 -3.25 1.19
C ILE A 22 -22.17 -3.30 1.02
N ARG A 23 -21.50 -2.13 1.08
CA ARG A 23 -20.05 -2.02 0.92
C ARG A 23 -19.28 -2.35 2.20
N LEU A 24 -19.89 -2.13 3.38
CA LEU A 24 -19.32 -2.58 4.65
C LEU A 24 -19.32 -4.11 4.72
N ARG A 25 -20.43 -4.72 4.31
CA ARG A 25 -20.60 -6.19 4.29
C ARG A 25 -19.61 -6.89 3.38
N GLU A 26 -19.47 -6.37 2.16
CA GLU A 26 -18.76 -7.06 1.09
C GLU A 26 -17.28 -6.65 1.01
N GLY A 27 -16.93 -5.49 1.58
CA GLY A 27 -15.58 -4.94 1.55
C GLY A 27 -15.12 -4.57 0.14
N ILE A 28 -13.80 -4.50 -0.04
CA ILE A 28 -13.16 -4.28 -1.36
C ILE A 28 -13.36 -5.53 -2.21
N ARG A 29 -13.66 -5.39 -3.50
CA ARG A 29 -13.86 -6.49 -4.46
C ARG A 29 -12.91 -6.42 -5.64
N ILE A 30 -12.74 -7.57 -6.30
CA ILE A 30 -12.17 -7.63 -7.64
C ILE A 30 -12.99 -6.74 -8.58
N GLY A 31 -12.30 -5.92 -9.37
CA GLY A 31 -12.90 -4.93 -10.27
C GLY A 31 -13.08 -3.54 -9.66
N ASP A 32 -12.85 -3.38 -8.35
CA ASP A 32 -12.93 -2.07 -7.71
C ASP A 32 -11.84 -1.14 -8.22
N VAL A 33 -12.23 0.05 -8.64
CA VAL A 33 -11.36 1.17 -8.97
C VAL A 33 -11.37 2.14 -7.81
N GLY A 34 -10.17 2.47 -7.35
CA GLY A 34 -9.96 3.29 -6.17
C GLY A 34 -8.64 4.01 -6.16
N LEU A 35 -8.42 4.73 -5.07
CA LEU A 35 -7.15 5.32 -4.68
C LEU A 35 -6.67 4.68 -3.39
N VAL A 36 -5.39 4.38 -3.34
CA VAL A 36 -4.73 4.09 -2.08
C VAL A 36 -4.32 5.40 -1.44
N SER A 37 -4.93 5.72 -0.30
CA SER A 37 -4.75 7.00 0.39
C SER A 37 -3.38 7.08 1.08
N ARG A 38 -2.99 8.30 1.48
CA ARG A 38 -1.77 8.54 2.27
C ARG A 38 -1.78 7.82 3.62
N ARG A 39 -2.96 7.48 4.14
CA ARG A 39 -3.12 6.75 5.40
C ARG A 39 -3.05 5.23 5.21
N GLY A 40 -2.85 4.74 3.99
CA GLY A 40 -2.75 3.32 3.69
C GLY A 40 -4.09 2.59 3.62
N ASP A 41 -5.20 3.31 3.49
CA ASP A 41 -6.53 2.77 3.23
C ASP A 41 -6.89 2.87 1.74
N PHE A 42 -7.85 2.06 1.30
CA PHE A 42 -8.35 2.07 -0.08
C PHE A 42 -9.67 2.83 -0.17
N THR A 43 -9.68 3.93 -0.91
CA THR A 43 -10.84 4.74 -1.25
C THR A 43 -11.41 4.27 -2.58
N PHE A 44 -12.56 3.60 -2.53
CA PHE A 44 -13.28 3.15 -3.72
C PHE A 44 -14.07 4.28 -4.40
N TYR A 45 -14.15 4.20 -5.73
CA TYR A 45 -15.04 5.02 -6.55
C TYR A 45 -16.14 4.18 -7.22
N PHE A 46 -15.76 3.16 -8.01
CA PHE A 46 -16.70 2.33 -8.76
C PHE A 46 -16.10 0.93 -9.03
N ASN A 47 -16.93 -0.01 -9.46
CA ASN A 47 -16.48 -1.34 -9.91
C ASN A 47 -16.68 -1.48 -11.43
N ILE A 48 -15.65 -1.96 -12.14
CA ILE A 48 -15.67 -2.05 -13.61
C ILE A 48 -16.63 -3.11 -14.15
N PHE A 49 -16.99 -4.13 -13.37
CA PHE A 49 -17.86 -5.22 -13.84
C PHE A 49 -19.35 -4.92 -13.60
N LEU A 50 -19.66 -3.87 -12.85
CA LEU A 50 -21.02 -3.53 -12.47
C LEU A 50 -21.55 -2.40 -13.34
N SER A 51 -22.85 -2.45 -13.66
CA SER A 51 -23.51 -1.34 -14.36
C SER A 51 -23.52 -0.08 -13.50
N LYS A 52 -23.70 1.08 -14.12
CA LYS A 52 -23.81 2.37 -13.42
C LYS A 52 -24.98 2.43 -12.43
N THR A 53 -26.03 1.64 -12.67
CA THR A 53 -27.25 1.60 -11.83
C THR A 53 -27.17 0.61 -10.68
N ASP A 54 -26.07 -0.14 -10.57
CA ASP A 54 -25.89 -1.11 -9.50
C ASP A 54 -25.76 -0.41 -8.12
N PRO A 55 -26.46 -0.87 -7.08
CA PRO A 55 -26.45 -0.23 -5.75
C PRO A 55 -25.08 -0.28 -5.06
N TYR A 56 -24.15 -1.13 -5.50
CA TYR A 56 -22.77 -1.16 -5.02
C TYR A 56 -21.94 0.02 -5.55
N GLN A 57 -22.33 0.60 -6.69
CA GLN A 57 -21.64 1.77 -7.24
C GLN A 57 -21.79 2.97 -6.31
N HIS A 58 -20.76 3.82 -6.28
CA HIS A 58 -20.76 5.03 -5.46
C HIS A 58 -20.53 6.29 -6.28
N LEU A 59 -19.36 6.39 -6.91
CA LEU A 59 -18.94 7.51 -7.74
C LEU A 59 -18.47 6.96 -9.08
N CYS A 60 -19.41 6.75 -10.00
CA CYS A 60 -19.13 6.29 -11.36
C CYS A 60 -18.92 7.47 -12.32
N PRO A 61 -18.00 7.35 -13.29
CA PRO A 61 -17.93 8.25 -14.43
C PRO A 61 -19.29 8.38 -15.16
N PRO A 62 -19.61 9.53 -15.75
CA PRO A 62 -20.88 9.75 -16.44
C PRO A 62 -21.15 8.72 -17.54
N GLU A 63 -20.13 8.37 -18.34
CA GLU A 63 -20.22 7.43 -19.47
C GLU A 63 -19.68 6.05 -19.08
N HIS A 64 -19.82 5.65 -17.81
CA HIS A 64 -19.36 4.35 -17.33
C HIS A 64 -20.04 3.18 -18.07
N GLU A 65 -19.24 2.45 -18.84
CA GLU A 65 -19.61 1.21 -19.50
C GLU A 65 -19.01 0.03 -18.73
N PRO A 66 -19.80 -0.94 -18.23
CA PRO A 66 -19.24 -2.11 -17.57
C PRO A 66 -18.38 -2.94 -18.53
N LEU A 67 -17.30 -3.52 -18.02
CA LEU A 67 -16.49 -4.47 -18.75
C LEU A 67 -17.27 -5.77 -18.98
N LEU A 68 -17.45 -6.12 -20.26
CA LEU A 68 -18.13 -7.33 -20.70
C LEU A 68 -17.14 -8.42 -21.17
N PRO A 69 -17.47 -9.72 -20.99
CA PRO A 69 -18.62 -10.22 -20.20
C PRO A 69 -18.48 -9.88 -18.71
N ALA A 70 -19.57 -9.96 -17.95
CA ALA A 70 -19.52 -9.79 -16.50
C ALA A 70 -18.51 -10.77 -15.88
N LEU A 71 -18.00 -10.44 -14.68
CA LEU A 71 -17.05 -11.30 -13.99
C LEU A 71 -17.70 -12.63 -13.64
N ASP A 72 -17.18 -13.72 -14.22
CA ASP A 72 -17.62 -15.07 -13.90
C ASP A 72 -16.84 -15.61 -12.68
N PRO A 73 -17.48 -16.30 -11.73
CA PRO A 73 -16.77 -16.90 -10.59
C PRO A 73 -15.62 -17.83 -10.98
N SER A 74 -15.67 -18.46 -12.16
CA SER A 74 -14.58 -19.31 -12.69
C SER A 74 -13.34 -18.53 -13.13
N GLU A 75 -13.42 -17.21 -13.28
CA GLU A 75 -12.26 -16.34 -13.54
C GLU A 75 -11.49 -15.99 -12.25
N VAL A 76 -11.98 -16.42 -11.08
CA VAL A 76 -11.37 -16.11 -9.77
C VAL A 76 -10.80 -17.37 -9.14
N ASP A 77 -9.49 -17.38 -8.95
CA ASP A 77 -8.78 -18.41 -8.19
C ASP A 77 -8.90 -18.11 -6.69
N ILE A 78 -9.38 -19.08 -5.91
CA ILE A 78 -9.57 -18.94 -4.47
C ILE A 78 -8.74 -19.98 -3.72
N ASP A 79 -7.80 -19.52 -2.91
CA ASP A 79 -7.07 -20.32 -1.93
C ASP A 79 -7.57 -19.97 -0.52
N GLN A 80 -8.47 -20.80 0.02
CA GLN A 80 -9.09 -20.56 1.33
C GLN A 80 -8.10 -20.62 2.50
N LYS A 81 -6.92 -21.23 2.33
CA LYS A 81 -5.95 -21.48 3.39
C LYS A 81 -4.57 -20.94 3.03
N HIS A 82 -4.54 -19.84 2.26
CA HIS A 82 -3.32 -19.23 1.77
C HIS A 82 -2.33 -18.91 2.88
N PHE A 83 -2.83 -18.32 3.97
CA PHE A 83 -2.08 -18.17 5.22
C PHE A 83 -2.67 -19.08 6.30
N ARG A 84 -1.80 -19.85 6.94
CA ARG A 84 -2.19 -20.70 8.08
C ARG A 84 -2.50 -19.83 9.32
N PRO A 85 -3.36 -20.29 10.23
CA PRO A 85 -3.53 -19.67 11.54
C PRO A 85 -2.19 -19.43 12.26
N GLY A 86 -2.06 -18.27 12.91
CA GLY A 86 -0.84 -17.80 13.58
C GLY A 86 0.26 -17.29 12.64
N THR A 87 -0.02 -17.11 11.34
CA THR A 87 0.96 -16.56 10.40
C THR A 87 1.34 -15.14 10.80
N THR A 88 2.64 -14.85 10.73
CA THR A 88 3.20 -13.53 11.02
C THR A 88 4.05 -13.08 9.84
N LEU A 89 3.74 -11.91 9.30
CA LEU A 89 4.45 -11.30 8.19
C LEU A 89 5.16 -10.05 8.69
N VAL A 90 6.47 -9.96 8.47
CA VAL A 90 7.28 -8.84 8.93
C VAL A 90 8.12 -8.26 7.81
N SER A 91 8.38 -6.97 7.89
CA SER A 91 9.31 -6.29 6.98
C SER A 91 10.75 -6.71 7.26
N ASN A 92 11.62 -6.54 6.26
CA ASN A 92 13.04 -6.81 6.42
C ASN A 92 13.64 -6.00 7.58
N GLY A 93 14.53 -6.62 8.36
CA GLY A 93 15.14 -5.99 9.54
C GLY A 93 14.33 -6.09 10.84
N ILE A 94 13.14 -6.70 10.81
CA ILE A 94 12.38 -7.04 12.02
C ILE A 94 12.64 -8.51 12.37
N SER A 95 13.08 -8.75 13.60
CA SER A 95 13.21 -10.08 14.20
C SER A 95 11.96 -10.43 15.01
N VAL A 96 11.56 -11.70 14.98
CA VAL A 96 10.42 -12.23 15.74
C VAL A 96 10.93 -13.33 16.66
N SER A 97 10.63 -13.21 17.96
CA SER A 97 10.86 -14.27 18.94
C SER A 97 9.53 -14.71 19.55
N ARG A 98 9.38 -16.01 19.78
CA ARG A 98 8.21 -16.61 20.42
C ARG A 98 8.52 -16.87 21.89
N LEU A 99 7.61 -16.48 22.77
CA LEU A 99 7.70 -16.74 24.20
C LEU A 99 6.88 -17.99 24.59
N SER A 100 7.13 -19.14 23.96
CA SER A 100 6.77 -20.45 24.54
C SER A 100 7.55 -21.61 23.92
N GLU A 101 8.35 -22.27 24.75
CA GLU A 101 8.68 -23.70 24.65
C GLU A 101 8.40 -24.29 26.03
N SER A 102 7.18 -24.77 26.25
CA SER A 102 6.91 -25.75 27.30
C SER A 102 6.24 -26.95 26.64
N PRO A 103 6.91 -28.12 26.59
CA PRO A 103 6.45 -29.28 25.83
C PRO A 103 5.28 -30.04 26.49
N MET A 104 4.59 -29.47 27.48
CA MET A 104 3.60 -30.19 28.30
C MET A 104 2.13 -29.84 28.03
N TYR A 105 1.80 -29.00 27.06
CA TYR A 105 0.41 -28.61 26.74
C TYR A 105 0.02 -28.85 25.28
N ASP A 106 0.53 -29.91 24.68
CA ASP A 106 0.29 -30.25 23.26
C ASP A 106 -1.07 -30.91 22.97
N LEU A 107 -2.01 -30.95 23.92
CA LEU A 107 -3.25 -31.74 23.75
C LEU A 107 -4.58 -31.01 23.96
N PHE A 108 -4.62 -29.74 24.36
CA PHE A 108 -5.88 -28.99 24.43
C PHE A 108 -5.66 -27.51 24.09
N PHE A 109 -6.01 -27.14 22.85
CA PHE A 109 -6.04 -25.78 22.28
C PHE A 109 -4.67 -25.10 22.07
N LEU A 110 -4.33 -24.92 20.79
CA LEU A 110 -3.22 -24.13 20.25
C LEU A 110 -2.93 -22.88 21.11
N SER A 111 -1.84 -22.96 21.88
CA SER A 111 -1.42 -21.94 22.85
C SER A 111 -1.20 -20.59 22.15
N PHE A 112 -2.04 -19.63 22.55
CA PHE A 112 -2.03 -18.21 22.21
C PHE A 112 -0.61 -17.66 22.06
N SER A 113 -0.25 -17.31 20.83
CA SER A 113 1.13 -16.95 20.46
C SER A 113 1.52 -15.61 21.07
N ASP A 114 2.32 -15.67 22.13
CA ASP A 114 3.02 -14.52 22.69
C ASP A 114 4.28 -14.27 21.86
N LEU A 115 4.28 -13.17 21.11
CA LEU A 115 5.33 -12.81 20.16
C LEU A 115 6.02 -11.53 20.60
N ILE A 116 7.34 -11.48 20.50
CA ILE A 116 8.10 -10.24 20.60
C ILE A 116 8.70 -9.93 19.25
N PHE A 117 8.42 -8.72 18.77
CA PHE A 117 9.02 -8.15 17.58
C PHE A 117 10.10 -7.17 18.01
N THR A 118 11.32 -7.31 17.49
CA THR A 118 12.43 -6.39 17.76
C THR A 118 13.03 -5.91 16.45
N THR A 119 13.26 -4.61 16.32
CA THR A 119 13.82 -4.02 15.11
C THR A 119 14.78 -2.87 15.41
N LYS A 120 15.75 -2.67 14.52
CA LYS A 120 16.57 -1.46 14.41
C LYS A 120 16.38 -0.78 13.05
N ALA A 121 15.45 -1.28 12.23
CA ALA A 121 15.19 -0.75 10.91
C ALA A 121 14.62 0.66 10.99
N ARG A 122 14.87 1.46 9.95
CA ARG A 122 14.35 2.83 9.86
C ARG A 122 12.86 2.90 9.58
N GLU A 123 12.30 1.82 9.05
CA GLU A 123 10.88 1.62 8.81
C GLU A 123 10.57 0.14 8.91
N GLY A 124 9.35 -0.20 9.30
CA GLY A 124 8.94 -1.58 9.48
C GLY A 124 7.43 -1.70 9.61
N GLY A 125 6.90 -2.76 9.02
CA GLY A 125 5.52 -3.20 9.19
C GLY A 125 5.47 -4.64 9.66
N ILE A 126 4.50 -4.93 10.52
CA ILE A 126 4.18 -6.23 11.09
C ILE A 126 2.70 -6.51 10.84
N VAL A 127 2.39 -7.73 10.41
CA VAL A 127 1.03 -8.25 10.26
C VAL A 127 0.98 -9.59 10.97
N VAL A 128 0.06 -9.75 11.91
CA VAL A 128 -0.25 -11.01 12.58
C VAL A 128 -1.64 -11.45 12.13
N LEU A 129 -1.76 -12.71 11.75
CA LEU A 129 -2.98 -13.34 11.24
C LEU A 129 -3.36 -14.53 12.15
N PRO A 130 -4.05 -14.28 13.27
CA PRO A 130 -4.36 -15.30 14.26
C PRO A 130 -5.14 -16.47 13.65
N ASP A 131 -6.17 -16.17 12.86
CA ASP A 131 -7.02 -17.15 12.18
C ASP A 131 -6.51 -17.50 10.77
N GLY A 132 -5.38 -16.94 10.35
CA GLY A 132 -4.89 -17.04 8.98
C GLY A 132 -5.65 -16.13 8.02
N ALA A 133 -5.56 -16.43 6.73
CA ALA A 133 -6.23 -15.66 5.69
C ALA A 133 -6.37 -16.45 4.39
N SER A 134 -7.43 -16.14 3.64
CA SER A 134 -7.65 -16.63 2.29
C SER A 134 -7.07 -15.68 1.25
N ARG A 135 -6.85 -16.18 0.04
CA ARG A 135 -6.46 -15.40 -1.14
C ARG A 135 -7.50 -15.58 -2.24
N GLU A 136 -7.89 -14.47 -2.86
CA GLU A 136 -8.68 -14.44 -4.09
C GLU A 136 -7.90 -13.63 -5.15
N ASP A 137 -7.77 -14.16 -6.36
CA ASP A 137 -7.08 -13.50 -7.46
C ASP A 137 -7.80 -13.77 -8.79
N LEU A 138 -7.79 -12.79 -9.70
CA LEU A 138 -8.17 -13.04 -11.09
C LEU A 138 -7.15 -13.96 -11.76
N ALA A 139 -7.62 -15.07 -12.32
CA ALA A 139 -6.82 -16.03 -13.07
C ALA A 139 -6.18 -15.39 -14.31
N SER A 140 -6.85 -14.41 -14.91
CA SER A 140 -6.35 -13.67 -16.06
C SER A 140 -6.74 -12.20 -16.00
N THR A 141 -5.83 -11.35 -16.44
CA THR A 141 -6.04 -9.89 -16.56
C THR A 141 -6.05 -9.40 -18.01
N SER A 142 -6.06 -10.32 -18.98
CA SER A 142 -5.91 -10.01 -20.41
C SER A 142 -6.95 -9.02 -20.93
N ARG A 143 -8.21 -9.17 -20.51
CA ARG A 143 -9.32 -8.28 -20.91
C ARG A 143 -9.37 -6.96 -20.15
N LEU A 144 -8.68 -6.85 -19.01
CA LEU A 144 -8.63 -5.62 -18.22
C LEU A 144 -7.79 -4.55 -18.91
N LEU A 145 -6.64 -4.93 -19.46
CA LEU A 145 -5.70 -3.96 -20.04
C LEU A 145 -6.28 -3.12 -21.19
N PRO A 146 -6.94 -3.67 -22.23
CA PRO A 146 -7.54 -2.86 -23.28
C PRO A 146 -8.68 -1.98 -22.76
N TYR A 147 -9.47 -2.49 -21.81
CA TYR A 147 -10.54 -1.73 -21.18
C TYR A 147 -10.01 -0.53 -20.37
N VAL A 148 -9.03 -0.77 -19.49
CA VAL A 148 -8.36 0.31 -18.73
C VAL A 148 -7.74 1.34 -19.67
N ARG A 149 -7.08 0.91 -20.75
CA ARG A 149 -6.51 1.85 -21.74
C ARG A 149 -7.56 2.74 -22.40
N LYS A 150 -8.74 2.21 -22.68
CA LYS A 150 -9.86 2.97 -23.28
C LYS A 150 -10.39 4.04 -22.31
N HIS A 151 -10.49 3.72 -21.02
CA HIS A 151 -11.23 4.55 -20.06
C HIS A 151 -10.36 5.32 -19.05
N ALA A 152 -9.07 5.02 -18.91
CA ALA A 152 -8.22 5.62 -17.87
C ALA A 152 -8.19 7.15 -17.87
N LEU A 153 -8.20 7.78 -19.05
CA LEU A 153 -8.23 9.25 -19.15
C LEU A 153 -9.53 9.82 -18.58
N GLU A 154 -10.68 9.24 -18.95
CA GLU A 154 -11.99 9.65 -18.44
C GLU A 154 -12.08 9.49 -16.93
N TRP A 155 -11.57 8.37 -16.39
CA TRP A 155 -11.54 8.14 -14.95
C TRP A 155 -10.71 9.20 -14.22
N TYR A 156 -9.55 9.56 -14.78
CA TYR A 156 -8.71 10.61 -14.22
C TYR A 156 -9.38 11.99 -14.29
N LEU A 157 -10.07 12.31 -15.38
CA LEU A 157 -10.85 13.55 -15.49
C LEU A 157 -11.94 13.60 -14.42
N PHE A 158 -12.82 12.60 -14.39
CA PHE A 158 -13.94 12.51 -13.46
C PHE A 158 -13.52 12.61 -12.00
N ILE A 159 -12.48 11.86 -11.61
CA ILE A 159 -12.01 11.82 -10.21
C ILE A 159 -11.37 13.14 -9.78
N ASN A 160 -10.78 13.91 -10.71
CA ASN A 160 -10.17 15.21 -10.42
C ASN A 160 -11.13 16.40 -10.60
N GLU A 161 -12.25 16.24 -11.30
CA GLU A 161 -13.28 17.27 -11.45
C GLU A 161 -14.12 17.49 -10.17
N GLY A 162 -14.17 16.48 -9.28
CA GLY A 162 -15.08 16.40 -8.13
C GLY A 162 -14.73 17.15 -6.83
N GLY A 163 -13.78 18.09 -6.84
CA GLY A 163 -13.64 19.07 -5.75
C GLY A 163 -12.67 18.75 -4.59
N THR A 164 -11.57 18.04 -4.83
CA THR A 164 -10.41 18.15 -3.94
C THR A 164 -9.56 19.35 -4.36
N ASN A 165 -9.16 20.21 -3.42
CA ASN A 165 -8.25 21.35 -3.68
C ASN A 165 -6.86 20.92 -4.20
N GLU A 166 -6.58 19.62 -4.27
CA GLU A 166 -5.37 19.04 -4.86
C GLU A 166 -5.74 17.95 -5.87
N PRO A 167 -5.21 17.98 -7.10
CA PRO A 167 -5.41 16.90 -8.06
C PRO A 167 -4.68 15.63 -7.60
N HIS A 168 -5.34 14.48 -7.75
CA HIS A 168 -4.81 13.15 -7.49
C HIS A 168 -3.71 12.79 -8.51
N PRO A 169 -2.44 12.61 -8.10
CA PRO A 169 -1.35 12.45 -9.07
C PRO A 169 -1.47 11.26 -10.01
N ASN A 170 -0.83 11.37 -11.18
CA ASN A 170 -0.74 10.26 -12.13
C ASN A 170 -0.11 9.01 -11.49
N GLY A 171 -0.63 7.82 -11.79
CA GLY A 171 -0.18 6.55 -11.21
C GLY A 171 -0.83 6.19 -9.86
N THR A 172 -1.68 7.05 -9.29
CA THR A 172 -2.37 6.77 -8.02
C THR A 172 -3.59 5.86 -8.13
N LEU A 173 -4.25 5.84 -9.29
CA LEU A 173 -5.44 5.02 -9.48
C LEU A 173 -5.06 3.55 -9.44
N TYR A 174 -5.91 2.76 -8.79
CA TYR A 174 -5.69 1.35 -8.56
C TYR A 174 -6.94 0.57 -8.93
N LEU A 175 -6.77 -0.40 -9.82
CA LEU A 175 -7.79 -1.40 -10.13
C LEU A 175 -7.47 -2.69 -9.39
N VAL A 176 -8.36 -3.13 -8.51
CA VAL A 176 -8.19 -4.34 -7.72
C VAL A 176 -8.43 -5.57 -8.60
N THR A 177 -7.46 -6.49 -8.61
CA THR A 177 -7.53 -7.78 -9.30
C THR A 177 -7.45 -8.96 -8.35
N GLY A 178 -7.27 -8.72 -7.05
CA GLY A 178 -7.25 -9.75 -6.03
C GLY A 178 -7.01 -9.19 -4.63
N CYS A 179 -7.29 -9.97 -3.61
CA CYS A 179 -7.00 -9.60 -2.23
C CYS A 179 -6.69 -10.81 -1.33
N ASP A 180 -6.03 -10.54 -0.20
CA ASP A 180 -5.93 -11.50 0.89
C ASP A 180 -6.91 -11.07 1.98
N ARG A 181 -7.76 -11.98 2.44
CA ARG A 181 -8.82 -11.69 3.42
C ARG A 181 -8.58 -12.40 4.73
N ALA A 182 -8.68 -11.65 5.82
CA ALA A 182 -8.56 -12.16 7.17
C ALA A 182 -9.80 -11.79 7.99
N LYS A 183 -10.24 -12.72 8.85
CA LYS A 183 -11.32 -12.46 9.83
C LYS A 183 -10.79 -11.74 11.07
N ASP A 184 -9.60 -12.14 11.51
CA ASP A 184 -8.86 -11.48 12.57
C ASP A 184 -7.46 -11.13 12.10
N TRP A 185 -7.01 -9.95 12.49
CA TRP A 185 -5.73 -9.39 12.07
C TRP A 185 -5.25 -8.36 13.08
N ALA A 186 -3.94 -8.24 13.19
CA ALA A 186 -3.29 -7.22 13.99
C ALA A 186 -2.10 -6.64 13.21
N LEU A 187 -2.05 -5.32 13.12
CA LEU A 187 -1.04 -4.55 12.38
C LEU A 187 -0.23 -3.70 13.34
N ALA A 188 1.07 -3.59 13.07
CA ALA A 188 1.91 -2.60 13.72
C ALA A 188 2.89 -2.01 12.71
N VAL A 189 3.14 -0.71 12.78
CA VAL A 189 4.12 0.00 11.96
C VAL A 189 5.04 0.84 12.84
N THR A 190 6.29 0.96 12.43
CA THR A 190 7.33 1.70 13.16
C THR A 190 8.30 2.34 12.17
N PRO A 191 8.95 3.46 12.52
CA PRO A 191 8.70 4.30 13.68
C PRO A 191 7.47 5.20 13.48
N GLN A 192 6.68 5.38 14.53
CA GLN A 192 5.61 6.39 14.54
C GLN A 192 6.16 7.82 14.49
N GLU A 193 7.30 8.04 15.16
CA GLU A 193 7.98 9.34 15.24
C GLU A 193 9.35 9.24 14.56
N ILE A 194 9.63 10.14 13.63
CA ILE A 194 10.90 10.18 12.87
C ILE A 194 12.11 10.24 13.82
N GLU A 195 11.98 10.88 14.98
CA GLU A 195 13.05 10.98 16.00
C GLU A 195 13.48 9.62 16.60
N LYS A 196 12.64 8.60 16.48
CA LYS A 196 12.90 7.23 16.96
C LYS A 196 13.54 6.34 15.89
N THR A 197 13.75 6.86 14.67
CA THR A 197 14.37 6.13 13.56
C THR A 197 15.75 5.59 13.91
N GLY A 198 16.00 4.30 13.64
CA GLY A 198 17.30 3.65 13.87
C GLY A 198 17.61 3.28 15.32
N ARG A 199 16.72 3.59 16.27
CA ARG A 199 16.82 3.05 17.64
C ARG A 199 16.32 1.61 17.67
N THR A 200 16.83 0.84 18.63
CA THR A 200 16.30 -0.51 18.87
C THR A 200 14.95 -0.37 19.55
N THR A 201 13.91 -0.87 18.92
CA THR A 201 12.54 -0.85 19.45
C THR A 201 11.99 -2.27 19.47
N LYS A 202 11.08 -2.52 20.41
CA LYS A 202 10.40 -3.82 20.53
C LYS A 202 8.93 -3.63 20.83
N ILE A 203 8.09 -4.52 20.31
CA ILE A 203 6.66 -4.56 20.65
C ILE A 203 6.25 -6.02 20.86
N ARG A 204 5.37 -6.26 21.82
CA ARG A 204 4.84 -7.59 22.12
C ARG A 204 3.42 -7.73 21.56
N TYR A 205 3.10 -8.92 21.08
CA TYR A 205 1.76 -9.32 20.67
C TYR A 205 1.27 -10.46 21.56
N GLN A 206 0.04 -10.36 22.08
CA GLN A 206 -0.63 -11.38 22.88
C GLN A 206 -2.09 -11.55 22.42
N GLN A 207 -2.41 -12.71 21.86
CA GLN A 207 -3.73 -12.99 21.29
C GLN A 207 -4.88 -13.00 22.32
N VAL A 208 -4.59 -13.23 23.61
CA VAL A 208 -5.61 -13.36 24.68
C VAL A 208 -6.27 -12.01 25.03
N ASN A 209 -5.66 -10.88 24.64
CA ASN A 209 -6.08 -9.56 25.10
C ASN A 209 -6.97 -8.82 24.10
N ARG A 210 -7.95 -8.06 24.59
CA ARG A 210 -8.74 -7.08 23.79
C ARG A 210 -7.83 -6.05 23.10
N GLN A 211 -6.71 -5.73 23.74
CA GLN A 211 -5.60 -4.96 23.20
C GLN A 211 -4.41 -5.91 23.02
N PRO A 212 -4.24 -6.51 21.83
CA PRO A 212 -3.26 -7.56 21.65
C PRO A 212 -1.84 -7.02 21.54
N TRP A 213 -1.64 -5.71 21.40
CA TRP A 213 -0.32 -5.08 21.35
C TRP A 213 0.00 -4.42 22.69
N ASP A 214 1.22 -4.62 23.18
CA ASP A 214 1.73 -3.82 24.29
C ASP A 214 1.83 -2.33 23.88
N GLU A 215 1.59 -1.43 24.82
CA GLU A 215 1.77 0.00 24.61
C GLU A 215 3.25 0.33 24.35
N ASN A 216 3.55 0.81 23.14
CA ASN A 216 4.85 1.37 22.83
C ASN A 216 4.71 2.56 21.87
N PRO A 217 5.09 3.78 22.28
CA PRO A 217 4.94 4.98 21.44
C PRO A 217 5.89 5.01 20.23
N ALA A 218 6.77 4.02 20.07
CA ALA A 218 7.54 3.84 18.85
C ALA A 218 6.75 3.15 17.71
N PHE A 219 5.58 2.60 18.03
CA PHE A 219 4.74 1.87 17.10
C PHE A 219 3.35 2.48 17.04
N SER A 220 2.84 2.64 15.83
CA SER A 220 1.40 2.75 15.63
C SER A 220 0.85 1.34 15.44
N THR A 221 -0.27 1.04 16.08
CA THR A 221 -0.89 -0.28 16.05
C THR A 221 -2.35 -0.20 15.62
N LYS A 222 -2.81 -1.21 14.91
CA LYS A 222 -4.22 -1.42 14.59
C LYS A 222 -4.58 -2.88 14.75
N ARG A 223 -5.84 -3.18 15.02
CA ARG A 223 -6.36 -4.55 14.96
C ARG A 223 -7.76 -4.55 14.38
N ALA A 224 -8.23 -5.72 13.97
CA ALA A 224 -9.65 -5.92 13.67
C ALA A 224 -10.47 -5.44 14.88
N SER A 225 -11.46 -4.57 14.71
CA SER A 225 -12.33 -4.26 15.86
C SER A 225 -13.11 -5.52 16.25
N ASP A 226 -13.43 -5.70 17.53
CA ASP A 226 -14.30 -6.78 17.96
C ASP A 226 -15.65 -6.64 17.24
N LYS A 227 -15.80 -7.43 16.17
CA LYS A 227 -17.04 -7.64 15.40
C LYS A 227 -17.80 -6.34 15.12
N VAL A 228 -17.28 -5.53 14.19
CA VAL A 228 -18.19 -4.59 13.49
C VAL A 228 -19.31 -5.46 12.90
N PRO A 229 -20.58 -5.25 13.29
CA PRO A 229 -21.68 -6.06 12.79
C PRO A 229 -21.61 -6.09 11.27
N HIS A 230 -21.78 -7.28 10.70
CA HIS A 230 -21.86 -7.53 9.25
C HIS A 230 -20.53 -7.57 8.46
N ILE A 231 -19.36 -7.39 9.07
CA ILE A 231 -18.07 -7.58 8.38
C ILE A 231 -17.53 -8.98 8.70
N GLU A 232 -17.62 -9.90 7.74
CA GLU A 232 -17.17 -11.29 7.93
C GLU A 232 -15.66 -11.47 7.75
N SER A 233 -15.04 -10.69 6.86
CA SER A 233 -13.60 -10.67 6.63
C SER A 233 -13.15 -9.36 5.98
N CYS A 234 -11.94 -8.93 6.27
CA CYS A 234 -11.37 -7.69 5.71
C CYS A 234 -10.20 -8.00 4.75
N PRO A 235 -10.05 -7.23 3.66
CA PRO A 235 -8.87 -7.28 2.81
C PRO A 235 -7.65 -6.71 3.55
N ILE A 236 -6.67 -7.55 3.88
CA ILE A 236 -5.42 -7.15 4.51
C ILE A 236 -4.34 -6.78 3.48
N PHE A 237 -4.39 -7.39 2.30
CA PHE A 237 -3.58 -7.05 1.14
C PHE A 237 -4.47 -6.93 -0.09
N ILE A 238 -4.17 -5.97 -0.96
CA ILE A 238 -4.80 -5.86 -2.28
C ILE A 238 -3.75 -6.02 -3.38
N ARG A 239 -4.12 -6.68 -4.46
CA ARG A 239 -3.35 -6.83 -5.69
C ARG A 239 -4.15 -6.24 -6.85
N GLY A 240 -3.45 -5.81 -7.88
CA GLY A 240 -4.08 -4.95 -8.87
C GLY A 240 -3.14 -4.18 -9.77
N MET A 241 -3.76 -3.45 -10.70
CA MET A 241 -3.09 -2.59 -11.66
C MET A 241 -3.03 -1.16 -11.13
N ARG A 242 -1.83 -0.59 -11.08
CA ARG A 242 -1.68 0.88 -10.97
C ARG A 242 -1.91 1.48 -12.35
N ILE A 243 -2.79 2.46 -12.42
CA ILE A 243 -3.21 3.09 -13.66
C ILE A 243 -2.52 4.44 -13.75
N ALA A 244 -1.84 4.66 -14.87
CA ALA A 244 -1.27 5.95 -15.23
C ALA A 244 -1.65 6.28 -16.68
N ILE A 245 -1.85 7.55 -16.96
CA ILE A 245 -2.03 8.06 -18.32
C ILE A 245 -0.73 8.65 -18.85
N ASP A 246 -0.62 8.82 -20.16
CA ASP A 246 0.58 9.41 -20.75
C ASP A 246 0.77 10.86 -20.29
N MET A 247 2.02 11.31 -20.23
CA MET A 247 2.35 12.63 -19.70
C MET A 247 1.74 13.77 -20.51
N ARG A 248 1.52 13.59 -21.83
CA ARG A 248 0.90 14.65 -22.66
C ARG A 248 -0.56 14.82 -22.29
N SER A 249 -1.30 13.72 -22.17
CA SER A 249 -2.70 13.74 -21.70
C SER A 249 -2.80 14.29 -20.28
N TRP A 250 -1.92 13.84 -19.38
CA TRP A 250 -1.84 14.35 -18.02
C TRP A 250 -1.62 15.87 -17.96
N THR A 251 -0.63 16.39 -18.67
CA THR A 251 -0.34 17.83 -18.69
C THR A 251 -1.46 18.64 -19.33
N LYS A 252 -2.01 18.15 -20.45
CA LYS A 252 -3.03 18.87 -21.22
C LYS A 252 -4.37 18.95 -20.50
N HIS A 253 -4.77 17.86 -19.83
CA HIS A 253 -6.12 17.71 -19.30
C HIS A 253 -6.21 17.88 -17.78
N ILE A 254 -5.15 17.53 -17.04
CA ILE A 254 -5.17 17.59 -15.57
C ILE A 254 -4.35 18.76 -15.04
N LEU A 255 -3.10 18.93 -15.48
CA LEU A 255 -2.22 20.01 -14.97
C LEU A 255 -2.56 21.40 -15.51
N LYS A 256 -3.36 21.50 -16.58
CA LYS A 256 -3.83 22.79 -17.11
C LYS A 256 -4.63 23.59 -16.06
N ASN A 257 -5.10 22.94 -15.00
CA ASN A 257 -5.94 23.50 -13.94
C ASN A 257 -5.24 23.66 -12.57
N GLU A 258 -3.91 23.46 -12.49
CA GLU A 258 -2.99 23.59 -11.33
C GLU A 258 -2.21 22.28 -11.07
N PRO A 259 -0.86 22.32 -10.92
CA PRO A 259 -0.09 21.12 -10.62
C PRO A 259 -0.32 20.65 -9.18
N PRO A 260 -0.30 19.32 -8.90
CA PRO A 260 -0.38 18.83 -7.54
C PRO A 260 0.79 19.39 -6.72
N GLN A 261 0.47 20.08 -5.62
CA GLN A 261 1.47 20.65 -4.71
C GLN A 261 2.33 19.56 -4.05
N TYR A 262 1.87 18.31 -4.07
CA TYR A 262 2.54 17.17 -3.47
C TYR A 262 2.35 15.89 -4.29
N VAL A 263 3.45 15.20 -4.60
CA VAL A 263 3.44 13.85 -5.16
C VAL A 263 3.65 12.86 -4.00
N PRO A 264 2.66 12.01 -3.65
CA PRO A 264 2.81 11.08 -2.56
C PRO A 264 3.96 10.10 -2.80
N HIS A 265 4.86 10.00 -1.83
CA HIS A 265 6.07 9.18 -1.89
C HIS A 265 5.77 7.69 -2.15
N PHE A 266 4.60 7.18 -1.76
CA PHE A 266 4.19 5.79 -2.04
C PHE A 266 3.81 5.51 -3.52
N ASN A 267 3.64 6.56 -4.33
CA ASN A 267 3.59 6.43 -5.79
C ASN A 267 5.00 6.25 -6.39
N LEU A 268 6.04 6.69 -5.67
CA LEU A 268 7.45 6.53 -6.04
C LEU A 268 8.06 5.22 -5.51
N LEU A 269 7.38 4.50 -4.60
CA LEU A 269 7.90 3.26 -4.01
C LEU A 269 7.80 2.06 -4.96
N ARG A 270 8.63 2.08 -6.00
CA ARG A 270 9.54 0.97 -6.28
C ARG A 270 10.94 1.40 -5.84
N THR A 271 11.24 1.33 -4.55
CA THR A 271 12.50 0.80 -4.00
C THR A 271 12.58 1.10 -2.50
N PRO A 272 13.00 0.13 -1.65
CA PRO A 272 13.53 0.49 -0.34
C PRO A 272 14.89 1.13 -0.58
N ILE A 273 15.20 2.26 0.04
CA ILE A 273 16.55 2.80 -0.07
C ILE A 273 17.07 3.24 1.29
N LEU A 274 18.08 2.52 1.78
CA LEU A 274 18.84 2.82 2.99
C LEU A 274 20.19 3.44 2.58
N GLY A 275 20.54 4.62 3.12
CA GLY A 275 21.90 5.20 3.10
C GLY A 275 22.02 6.62 2.52
N ILE A 276 23.15 7.31 2.74
CA ILE A 276 23.40 8.67 2.17
C ILE A 276 23.45 8.61 0.62
N GLN A 277 23.89 7.48 0.08
CA GLN A 277 23.87 7.20 -1.36
C GLN A 277 22.44 7.09 -1.92
N ALA A 278 21.49 6.66 -1.08
CA ALA A 278 20.08 6.56 -1.40
C ALA A 278 19.40 7.92 -1.56
N ASP A 279 19.67 8.82 -0.61
CA ASP A 279 19.15 10.18 -0.62
C ASP A 279 19.71 10.96 -1.80
N LEU A 280 21.00 10.79 -2.10
CA LEU A 280 21.65 11.40 -3.27
C LEU A 280 21.04 10.89 -4.59
N LEU A 281 20.82 9.59 -4.73
CA LEU A 281 20.23 9.00 -5.93
C LEU A 281 18.76 9.42 -6.11
N THR A 282 17.99 9.48 -5.03
CA THR A 282 16.59 9.96 -5.06
C THR A 282 16.53 11.44 -5.44
N THR A 283 17.43 12.27 -4.90
CA THR A 283 17.53 13.69 -5.25
C THR A 283 17.96 13.90 -6.71
N LEU A 284 18.85 13.04 -7.23
CA LEU A 284 19.26 13.02 -8.64
C LEU A 284 18.15 12.56 -9.58
N GLU A 285 17.37 11.55 -9.21
CA GLU A 285 16.23 11.07 -10.00
C GLU A 285 15.08 12.08 -10.00
N GLN A 286 14.84 12.76 -8.87
CA GLN A 286 13.90 13.88 -8.81
C GLN A 286 14.35 15.02 -9.74
N TRP A 287 15.63 15.37 -9.75
CA TRP A 287 16.18 16.39 -10.64
C TRP A 287 16.08 16.00 -12.12
N ARG A 288 16.44 14.75 -12.47
CA ARG A 288 16.40 14.22 -13.85
C ARG A 288 14.98 14.13 -14.42
N ASN A 289 13.99 13.90 -13.57
CA ASN A 289 12.60 13.71 -13.99
C ASN A 289 11.75 14.98 -13.84
N TYR A 290 12.33 16.10 -13.36
CA TYR A 290 11.67 17.40 -13.34
C TYR A 290 11.69 18.02 -14.75
N PRO A 291 10.55 18.58 -15.24
CA PRO A 291 10.51 19.19 -16.56
C PRO A 291 11.46 20.38 -16.67
N GLU A 292 12.33 20.38 -17.70
CA GLU A 292 13.45 21.32 -17.87
C GLU A 292 13.04 22.81 -17.81
N ASN A 293 11.81 23.10 -18.22
CA ASN A 293 11.24 24.46 -18.26
C ASN A 293 11.00 25.06 -16.87
N PHE A 294 11.12 24.27 -15.80
CA PHE A 294 10.86 24.67 -14.41
C PHE A 294 12.09 24.55 -13.51
N GLN A 295 13.28 24.24 -14.06
CA GLN A 295 14.53 24.22 -13.30
C GLN A 295 15.12 25.65 -13.17
N PRO A 296 15.32 26.21 -11.95
CA PRO A 296 15.96 27.51 -11.80
C PRO A 296 17.44 27.44 -12.20
N VAL A 297 17.89 28.42 -13.00
CA VAL A 297 19.28 28.50 -13.51
C VAL A 297 20.32 28.50 -12.39
N ILE A 298 19.98 29.06 -11.23
CA ILE A 298 20.85 29.15 -10.04
C ILE A 298 21.08 27.76 -9.39
N THR A 299 20.10 26.86 -9.50
CA THR A 299 20.18 25.49 -8.95
C THR A 299 21.11 24.61 -9.80
N LYS A 300 21.18 24.87 -11.11
CA LYS A 300 22.05 24.15 -12.06
C LYS A 300 23.54 24.36 -11.72
N ALA A 301 23.93 25.59 -11.38
CA ALA A 301 25.31 25.92 -11.03
C ALA A 301 25.74 25.30 -9.69
N ARG A 302 24.90 25.38 -8.64
CA ARG A 302 25.21 24.82 -7.31
C ARG A 302 25.35 23.30 -7.32
N PHE A 303 24.57 22.60 -8.13
CA PHE A 303 24.65 21.14 -8.25
C PHE A 303 25.85 20.66 -9.07
N ILE A 304 26.28 21.41 -10.09
CA ILE A 304 27.55 21.14 -10.79
C ILE A 304 28.73 21.27 -9.82
N THR A 305 28.71 22.28 -8.94
CA THR A 305 29.75 22.45 -7.90
C THR A 305 29.73 21.29 -6.90
N LEU A 306 28.56 20.80 -6.48
CA LEU A 306 28.43 19.64 -5.59
C LEU A 306 28.87 18.33 -6.27
N TYR A 307 28.54 18.17 -7.56
CA TYR A 307 28.95 17.01 -8.37
C TYR A 307 30.46 16.95 -8.54
N MET A 308 31.11 18.08 -8.83
CA MET A 308 32.58 18.19 -8.92
C MET A 308 33.26 17.93 -7.57
N PHE A 309 32.68 18.42 -6.46
CA PHE A 309 33.22 18.19 -5.10
C PHE A 309 33.14 16.72 -4.67
N VAL A 310 32.03 16.04 -4.98
CA VAL A 310 31.86 14.60 -4.70
C VAL A 310 32.77 13.76 -5.61
N PHE A 311 32.94 14.16 -6.87
CA PHE A 311 33.83 13.48 -7.82
C PHE A 311 35.31 13.61 -7.42
N GLU A 312 35.76 14.78 -6.95
CA GLU A 312 37.12 14.97 -6.41
C GLU A 312 37.37 14.15 -5.13
N GLN A 313 36.38 14.05 -4.23
CA GLN A 313 36.47 13.22 -3.01
C GLN A 313 36.55 11.71 -3.33
N CYS A 314 35.90 11.26 -4.41
CA CYS A 314 35.94 9.87 -4.86
C CYS A 314 37.24 9.53 -5.61
N ILE A 315 37.81 10.46 -6.38
CA ILE A 315 39.10 10.26 -7.07
C ILE A 315 40.26 10.22 -6.07
N HIS A 316 40.24 11.05 -5.01
CA HIS A 316 41.30 11.08 -4.02
C HIS A 316 41.34 9.88 -3.06
N ARG A 317 40.34 8.99 -3.06
CA ARG A 317 40.32 7.78 -2.21
C ARG A 317 40.67 6.48 -2.94
N SER A 318 41.09 6.53 -4.20
CA SER A 318 41.44 5.33 -4.98
C SER A 318 42.91 5.24 -5.42
N TYR A 319 43.80 6.08 -4.89
CA TYR A 319 45.25 5.90 -5.00
C TYR A 319 45.89 6.03 -3.63
N PHE A 320 46.10 4.89 -2.96
CA PHE A 320 47.36 4.50 -2.33
C PHE A 320 47.22 3.03 -1.89
N ILE A 321 47.89 2.15 -2.64
CA ILE A 321 48.26 0.79 -2.23
C ILE A 321 49.68 0.91 -1.68
N LEU A 322 49.84 0.62 -0.39
CA LEU A 322 50.86 -0.28 0.20
C LEU A 322 50.59 -0.40 1.70
#